data_AF-A0A2N2JH39-F1
#
_entry.id   AF-A0A2N2JH39-F1
#
_cell.length_a   1.000
_cell.length_b   1.000
_cell.length_c   1.000
_cell.angle_alpha   90.00
_cell.angle_beta   90.00
_cell.angle_gamma   90.00
#
_symmetry.space_group_name_H-M   'P 1'
#
loop_
_entity.id
_entity.type
_entity.pdbx_description
1 polymer ?
#
loop_
_entity_poly.entity_id
_entity_poly.type
_entity_poly.pdbx_seq_one_letter_code
_entity_poly.pdbx_strand_id
1 'polypeptide(L)'
;MWCICAGILGSGALACVGETPSGPPATGVAITVSPLSLPGITNARYRLVVANQGGQTVADLELTSDAYGDGAGSLSYVAPCDADSNDNTVSLTVLELYQGAAGDVALAAGAWSDPGTLTQSVTCVANADVAVTFDVTLARRADQGFFDVAVTFDDIFCSAKFDCLRDPGDPSSTIDLLFNGGARDTTFILGFACTGGIGDAVATWQYLDDVRVACGADVVTVDVSAGPGVVPAGAITQVAGTANPLFGAAIYRNQEALSGVDKQSWNVALGFAGGNDCVVTTTGTASDGALSGDATPSLATWPYLAWNVTLTDGTGALVCTQHPVGAATCPASGVCVRYTPLDAPEVFDHAYEATPPSAGSLPVGALTAGDPGRYADGSVATSCETYLRPLDANRVAATDDGVYSVDPDGTGAAFAPLLVYCDQNTDGGGWTLVQVGANNDSNDLRTNAAVGVALDPDSAVSGKLSRAALAALANAGDAEVRYGHELYGHIYFAGLAAGALDPGVGTVGTGTPITPDVAALSPGGATSSTTRFDWPVNGVPEVCSNTNGLTGECDLGLHLGTWGGSYYDGVYMNYSAIYPGVFSRIVYRIWVR
;
A
#
# COMPACT_ATOMS: atom_id res chain seq x y z
N MET A 1 46.97 -26.96 19.45
CA MET A 1 47.78 -28.13 19.04
C MET A 1 46.80 -29.20 18.58
N TRP A 2 46.78 -29.52 17.28
CA TRP A 2 46.04 -30.65 16.70
C TRP A 2 46.45 -31.97 17.41
N CYS A 3 45.67 -33.04 17.52
CA CYS A 3 44.78 -33.65 16.52
C CYS A 3 43.94 -34.80 17.16
N ILE A 4 43.08 -35.39 16.32
CA ILE A 4 42.42 -36.72 16.37
C ILE A 4 40.96 -36.76 16.85
N CYS A 5 40.07 -36.77 15.84
CA CYS A 5 38.77 -37.44 15.88
C CYS A 5 38.95 -38.97 15.87
N ALA A 6 38.18 -39.67 16.70
CA ALA A 6 37.68 -41.01 16.42
C ALA A 6 36.37 -41.22 17.19
N GLY A 7 35.25 -41.26 16.46
CA GLY A 7 33.97 -41.68 17.00
C GLY A 7 33.92 -43.19 17.18
N ILE A 8 33.16 -43.65 18.17
CA ILE A 8 32.35 -44.87 18.13
C ILE A 8 31.22 -44.70 19.16
N LEU A 9 30.03 -45.03 18.68
CA LEU A 9 28.73 -45.00 19.35
C LEU A 9 28.70 -45.88 20.61
N GLY A 10 28.13 -45.35 21.69
CA GLY A 10 27.86 -46.09 22.93
C GLY A 10 26.77 -45.38 23.72
N SER A 11 25.53 -45.82 23.51
CA SER A 11 24.31 -45.35 24.13
C SER A 11 24.39 -45.39 25.66
N GLY A 12 24.25 -44.22 26.30
CA GLY A 12 24.20 -44.07 27.75
C GLY A 12 23.78 -42.66 28.11
N ALA A 13 22.53 -42.31 27.82
CA ALA A 13 21.96 -41.05 28.30
C ALA A 13 21.88 -41.09 29.83
N LEU A 14 22.74 -40.31 30.48
CA LEU A 14 22.55 -39.89 31.85
C LEU A 14 21.22 -39.14 31.96
N ALA A 15 20.45 -39.52 32.98
CA ALA A 15 19.25 -38.82 33.39
C ALA A 15 19.58 -37.39 33.84
N CYS A 16 19.04 -36.39 33.16
CA CYS A 16 18.74 -35.09 33.75
C CYS A 16 17.26 -35.13 34.14
N VAL A 17 16.98 -35.52 35.38
CA VAL A 17 15.67 -35.28 35.99
C VAL A 17 15.65 -33.80 36.34
N GLY A 18 15.14 -32.98 35.42
CA GLY A 18 14.70 -31.64 35.75
C GLY A 18 13.49 -31.76 36.67
N GLU A 19 13.55 -31.08 37.83
CA GLU A 19 12.41 -30.95 38.72
C GLU A 19 11.23 -30.37 37.91
N THR A 20 10.16 -31.16 37.78
CA THR A 20 8.87 -30.67 37.33
C THR A 20 8.28 -29.85 38.48
N PRO A 21 7.99 -28.55 38.31
CA PRO A 21 7.19 -27.83 39.28
C PRO A 21 5.80 -28.45 39.24
N SER A 22 5.48 -29.27 40.24
CA SER A 22 4.12 -29.75 40.48
C SER A 22 3.33 -28.66 41.20
N GLY A 23 3.03 -27.58 40.46
CA GLY A 23 1.95 -26.67 40.83
C GLY A 23 0.60 -27.29 40.43
N PRO A 24 -0.50 -26.93 41.11
CA PRO A 24 -1.84 -27.21 40.58
C PRO A 24 -1.95 -26.63 39.15
N PRO A 25 -2.79 -27.19 38.27
CA PRO A 25 -3.03 -26.60 36.94
C PRO A 25 -3.32 -25.11 37.13
N ALA A 26 -2.50 -24.26 36.54
CA ALA A 26 -2.68 -22.82 36.65
C ALA A 26 -4.09 -22.50 36.12
N THR A 27 -4.87 -21.77 36.92
CA THR A 27 -6.15 -21.22 36.45
C THR A 27 -5.82 -19.98 35.63
N GLY A 28 -6.09 -20.03 34.34
CA GLY A 28 -5.66 -19.02 33.39
C GLY A 28 -6.80 -18.48 32.54
N VAL A 29 -6.58 -17.29 31.98
CA VAL A 29 -7.35 -16.79 30.84
C VAL A 29 -6.42 -16.81 29.65
N ALA A 30 -6.78 -17.58 28.63
CA ALA A 30 -6.11 -17.60 27.34
C ALA A 30 -6.57 -16.39 26.52
N ILE A 31 -5.69 -15.41 26.38
CA ILE A 31 -5.98 -14.12 25.75
C ILE A 31 -5.37 -14.11 24.37
N THR A 32 -6.21 -13.80 23.38
CA THR A 32 -5.78 -13.65 21.99
C THR A 32 -6.16 -12.26 21.50
N VAL A 33 -5.27 -11.63 20.74
CA VAL A 33 -5.53 -10.41 19.97
C VAL A 33 -5.37 -10.78 18.50
N SER A 34 -6.39 -10.55 17.71
CA SER A 34 -6.33 -10.75 16.26
C SER A 34 -5.19 -9.94 15.63
N PRO A 35 -4.63 -10.36 14.49
CA PRO A 35 -3.70 -9.55 13.72
C PRO A 35 -4.29 -8.16 13.45
N LEU A 36 -3.47 -7.12 13.53
CA LEU A 36 -3.91 -5.78 13.18
C LEU A 36 -4.06 -5.70 11.65
N SER A 37 -5.22 -5.29 11.16
CA SER A 37 -5.47 -5.01 9.74
C SER A 37 -4.80 -3.70 9.30
N LEU A 38 -3.48 -3.60 9.47
CA LEU A 38 -2.69 -2.40 9.17
C LEU A 38 -1.40 -2.75 8.39
N PRO A 39 -1.32 -2.38 7.10
CA PRO A 39 -0.13 -2.62 6.30
C PRO A 39 1.12 -1.94 6.86
N GLY A 40 2.23 -2.69 6.88
CA GLY A 40 3.54 -2.20 7.30
C GLY A 40 3.76 -2.10 8.81
N ILE A 41 2.81 -2.54 9.63
CA ILE A 41 3.04 -2.76 11.07
C ILE A 41 3.85 -4.04 11.25
N THR A 42 4.93 -3.93 12.00
CA THR A 42 5.87 -5.03 12.26
C THR A 42 6.12 -5.25 13.75
N ASN A 43 5.46 -4.48 14.62
CA ASN A 43 5.29 -4.79 16.03
C ASN A 43 4.18 -3.93 16.67
N ALA A 44 3.59 -4.40 17.75
CA ALA A 44 2.68 -3.67 18.62
C ALA A 44 2.99 -3.97 20.09
N ARG A 45 2.96 -2.95 20.96
CA ARG A 45 3.09 -3.08 22.41
C ARG A 45 1.73 -2.89 23.07
N TYR A 46 1.37 -3.83 23.93
CA TYR A 46 0.11 -3.87 24.65
C TYR A 46 0.33 -3.83 26.15
N ARG A 47 -0.61 -3.24 26.89
CA ARG A 47 -0.79 -3.48 28.33
C ARG A 47 -2.00 -4.35 28.55
N LEU A 48 -1.82 -5.40 29.34
CA LEU A 48 -2.86 -6.35 29.72
C LEU A 48 -3.04 -6.34 31.24
N VAL A 49 -4.26 -6.09 31.69
CA VAL A 49 -4.63 -6.12 33.11
C VAL A 49 -5.78 -7.10 33.33
N VAL A 50 -5.63 -8.01 34.29
CA VAL A 50 -6.72 -8.88 34.77
C VAL A 50 -7.04 -8.48 36.20
N ALA A 51 -8.29 -8.15 36.48
CA ALA A 51 -8.76 -7.81 37.83
C ALA A 51 -9.97 -8.68 38.21
N ASN A 52 -10.07 -9.10 39.47
CA ASN A 52 -11.21 -9.88 39.94
C ASN A 52 -12.41 -8.97 40.30
N GLN A 53 -13.56 -9.56 40.66
CA GLN A 53 -14.77 -8.81 41.05
C GLN A 53 -14.53 -7.85 42.23
N GLY A 54 -13.61 -8.20 43.14
CA GLY A 54 -13.22 -7.36 44.26
C GLY A 54 -12.36 -6.14 43.88
N GLY A 55 -12.00 -5.98 42.60
CA GLY A 55 -11.12 -4.94 42.10
C GLY A 55 -9.64 -5.19 42.35
N GLN A 56 -9.26 -6.39 42.82
CA GLN A 56 -7.86 -6.77 42.99
C GLN A 56 -7.26 -7.15 41.63
N THR A 57 -6.13 -6.53 41.28
CA THR A 57 -5.34 -6.90 40.10
C THR A 57 -4.68 -8.26 40.31
N VAL A 58 -5.00 -9.20 39.42
CA VAL A 58 -4.47 -10.56 39.36
C VAL A 58 -3.26 -10.64 38.42
N ALA A 59 -3.28 -9.84 37.35
CA ALA A 59 -2.16 -9.69 36.42
C ALA A 59 -2.09 -8.24 35.89
N ASP A 60 -0.88 -7.72 35.68
CA ASP A 60 -0.59 -6.45 35.00
C ASP A 60 0.72 -6.63 34.23
N LEU A 61 0.62 -6.73 32.91
CA LEU A 61 1.69 -7.15 32.02
C LEU A 61 1.79 -6.20 30.84
N GLU A 62 3.02 -5.93 30.41
CA GLU A 62 3.29 -5.34 29.11
C GLU A 62 3.83 -6.42 28.17
N LEU A 63 3.23 -6.54 27.00
CA LEU A 63 3.49 -7.59 26.03
C LEU A 63 3.73 -6.97 24.66
N THR A 64 4.51 -7.64 23.81
CA THR A 64 4.76 -7.21 22.44
C THR A 64 4.42 -8.33 21.46
N SER A 65 3.93 -7.96 20.28
CA SER A 65 3.51 -8.94 19.25
C SER A 65 4.68 -9.73 18.67
N ASP A 66 5.91 -9.23 18.69
CA ASP A 66 7.10 -9.97 18.25
C ASP A 66 7.52 -11.07 19.22
N ALA A 67 7.29 -10.88 20.53
CA ALA A 67 7.66 -11.84 21.57
C ALA A 67 6.54 -12.87 21.84
N TYR A 68 5.28 -12.46 21.68
CA TYR A 68 4.12 -13.25 22.09
C TYR A 68 3.05 -13.36 20.99
N GLY A 69 3.40 -13.12 19.73
CA GLY A 69 2.48 -13.14 18.59
C GLY A 69 3.21 -13.36 17.26
N ASP A 70 2.74 -12.70 16.21
CA ASP A 70 3.25 -12.82 14.82
C ASP A 70 4.29 -11.77 14.41
N GLY A 71 4.60 -10.79 15.27
CA GLY A 71 5.41 -9.63 14.88
C GLY A 71 4.75 -8.75 13.81
N ALA A 72 3.42 -8.77 13.72
CA ALA A 72 2.60 -7.92 12.85
C ALA A 72 1.36 -7.36 13.59
N GLY A 73 1.30 -7.54 14.91
CA GLY A 73 0.27 -6.97 15.78
C GLY A 73 -0.56 -8.00 16.54
N SER A 74 -0.56 -9.29 16.19
CA SER A 74 -1.31 -10.27 16.99
C SER A 74 -0.63 -10.57 18.32
N LEU A 75 -1.40 -11.14 19.25
CA LEU A 75 -0.92 -11.54 20.58
C LEU A 75 -1.61 -12.83 21.00
N SER A 76 -0.88 -13.74 21.64
CA SER A 76 -1.44 -14.92 22.29
C SER A 76 -0.71 -15.16 23.62
N TYR A 77 -1.42 -15.01 24.73
CA TYR A 77 -0.84 -15.11 26.07
C TYR A 77 -1.83 -15.72 27.07
N VAL A 78 -1.34 -16.55 28.00
CA VAL A 78 -2.15 -17.07 29.11
C VAL A 78 -1.81 -16.33 30.39
N ALA A 79 -2.75 -15.53 30.90
CA ALA A 79 -2.58 -14.77 32.14
C ALA A 79 -3.29 -15.47 33.32
N PRO A 80 -2.80 -15.33 34.56
CA PRO A 80 -3.51 -15.82 35.74
C PRO A 80 -4.88 -15.14 35.90
N CYS A 81 -5.85 -15.87 36.46
CA CYS A 81 -7.12 -15.28 36.88
C CYS A 81 -7.69 -15.93 38.16
N ASP A 82 -8.67 -15.26 38.77
CA ASP A 82 -9.20 -15.62 40.09
C ASP A 82 -10.60 -16.24 39.98
N ALA A 83 -10.66 -17.58 39.94
CA ALA A 83 -11.94 -18.30 39.90
C ALA A 83 -12.74 -18.24 41.20
N ASP A 84 -12.13 -17.83 42.32
CA ASP A 84 -12.81 -17.71 43.62
C ASP A 84 -13.54 -16.36 43.75
N SER A 85 -13.20 -15.38 42.90
CA SER A 85 -13.79 -14.03 42.90
C SER A 85 -14.23 -13.59 41.50
N ASN A 86 -15.16 -14.34 40.90
CA ASN A 86 -15.75 -14.03 39.60
C ASN A 86 -16.85 -12.94 39.63
N ASP A 87 -17.13 -12.25 38.53
CA ASP A 87 -16.38 -12.32 37.26
C ASP A 87 -15.08 -11.51 37.31
N ASN A 88 -14.10 -11.92 36.50
CA ASN A 88 -12.86 -11.16 36.30
C ASN A 88 -13.03 -10.22 35.10
N THR A 89 -12.39 -9.05 35.14
CA THR A 89 -12.30 -8.10 34.04
C THR A 89 -10.92 -8.18 33.40
N VAL A 90 -10.88 -8.46 32.11
CA VAL A 90 -9.67 -8.40 31.28
C VAL A 90 -9.66 -7.07 30.53
N SER A 91 -8.61 -6.29 30.70
CA SER A 91 -8.42 -4.98 30.07
C SER A 91 -7.20 -5.00 29.16
N LEU A 92 -7.38 -4.61 27.90
CA LEU A 92 -6.32 -4.50 26.90
C LEU A 92 -6.16 -3.02 26.49
N THR A 93 -4.94 -2.52 26.44
CA THR A 93 -4.64 -1.18 25.93
C THR A 93 -3.49 -1.27 24.93
N VAL A 94 -3.67 -0.67 23.75
CA VAL A 94 -2.59 -0.53 22.77
C VAL A 94 -1.71 0.63 23.20
N LEU A 95 -0.45 0.36 23.54
CA LEU A 95 0.47 1.39 24.03
C LEU A 95 1.24 2.05 22.88
N GLU A 96 1.72 1.27 21.92
CA GLU A 96 2.60 1.74 20.85
C GLU A 96 2.55 0.80 19.65
N LEU A 97 2.67 1.34 18.44
CA LEU A 97 2.76 0.61 17.18
C LEU A 97 4.11 0.89 16.51
N TYR A 98 4.70 -0.11 15.86
CA TYR A 98 6.02 -0.02 15.23
C TYR A 98 5.99 -0.50 13.77
N GLN A 99 6.92 0.05 12.99
CA GLN A 99 7.15 -0.29 11.58
C GLN A 99 8.63 -0.59 11.31
N GLY A 100 8.95 -1.01 10.09
CA GLY A 100 10.32 -1.32 9.64
C GLY A 100 10.69 -2.79 9.83
N ALA A 101 11.72 -3.26 9.11
CA ALA A 101 12.05 -4.70 9.01
C ALA A 101 12.36 -5.38 10.35
N ALA A 102 12.70 -4.62 11.40
CA ALA A 102 12.98 -5.13 12.74
C ALA A 102 11.92 -4.73 13.80
N GLY A 103 10.83 -4.04 13.42
CA GLY A 103 9.80 -3.60 14.38
C GLY A 103 10.29 -2.59 15.42
N ASP A 104 11.33 -1.82 15.07
CA ASP A 104 12.08 -0.94 15.97
C ASP A 104 11.77 0.55 15.77
N VAL A 105 11.01 0.91 14.74
CA VAL A 105 10.62 2.30 14.46
C VAL A 105 9.21 2.56 14.96
N ALA A 106 9.10 3.22 16.13
CA ALA A 106 7.81 3.64 16.66
C ALA A 106 7.09 4.62 15.72
N LEU A 107 5.78 4.42 15.54
CA LEU A 107 4.94 5.40 14.86
C LEU A 107 4.83 6.68 15.68
N ALA A 108 4.84 7.82 15.01
CA ALA A 108 4.72 9.12 15.65
C ALA A 108 3.36 9.27 16.37
N ALA A 109 3.34 10.08 17.43
CA ALA A 109 2.09 10.43 18.11
C ALA A 109 1.10 11.07 17.13
N GLY A 110 -0.13 10.55 17.08
CA GLY A 110 -1.17 11.00 16.14
C GLY A 110 -1.11 10.36 14.74
N ALA A 111 -0.14 9.46 14.47
CA ALA A 111 -0.11 8.65 13.25
C ALA A 111 -1.19 7.56 13.23
N TRP A 112 -1.84 7.29 14.35
CA TRP A 112 -2.98 6.38 14.51
C TRP A 112 -3.90 6.90 15.61
N SER A 113 -5.14 6.43 15.63
CA SER A 113 -6.15 6.81 16.61
C SER A 113 -6.26 5.75 17.70
N ASP A 114 -6.12 6.16 18.96
CA ASP A 114 -6.20 5.27 20.12
C ASP A 114 -7.66 4.89 20.44
N PRO A 115 -8.05 3.60 20.45
CA PRO A 115 -9.38 3.16 20.86
C PRO A 115 -9.60 3.25 22.38
N GLY A 116 -8.55 3.54 23.15
CA GLY A 116 -8.56 3.51 24.61
C GLY A 116 -8.46 2.09 25.17
N THR A 117 -8.82 1.94 26.44
CA THR A 117 -8.79 0.63 27.11
C THR A 117 -10.03 -0.18 26.73
N LEU A 118 -9.79 -1.32 26.09
CA LEU A 118 -10.80 -2.32 25.77
C LEU A 118 -10.99 -3.26 26.96
N THR A 119 -12.23 -3.61 27.31
CA THR A 119 -12.51 -4.45 28.48
C THR A 119 -13.50 -5.56 28.16
N GLN A 120 -13.26 -6.76 28.67
CA GLN A 120 -14.19 -7.89 28.62
C GLN A 120 -14.32 -8.55 29.99
N SER A 121 -15.52 -9.04 30.31
CA SER A 121 -15.78 -9.83 31.51
C SER A 121 -15.59 -11.31 31.20
N VAL A 122 -14.95 -12.05 32.11
CA VAL A 122 -14.72 -13.49 31.98
C VAL A 122 -14.99 -14.19 33.31
N THR A 123 -15.74 -15.30 33.24
CA THR A 123 -15.92 -16.21 34.36
C THR A 123 -14.79 -17.24 34.36
N CYS A 124 -13.86 -17.12 35.30
CA CYS A 124 -12.75 -18.03 35.47
C CYS A 124 -13.19 -19.38 36.03
N VAL A 125 -12.61 -20.46 35.50
CA VAL A 125 -12.89 -21.83 35.92
C VAL A 125 -11.65 -22.42 36.58
N ALA A 126 -11.77 -22.86 37.83
CA ALA A 126 -10.64 -23.44 38.54
C ALA A 126 -10.02 -24.62 37.78
N ASN A 127 -8.71 -24.58 37.61
CA ASN A 127 -7.89 -25.58 36.90
C ASN A 127 -8.21 -25.72 35.40
N ALA A 128 -8.80 -24.70 34.78
CA ALA A 128 -9.04 -24.67 33.34
C ALA A 128 -8.73 -23.27 32.78
N ASP A 129 -8.28 -23.24 31.54
CA ASP A 129 -8.10 -21.99 30.80
C ASP A 129 -9.43 -21.58 30.17
N VAL A 130 -9.79 -20.31 30.30
CA VAL A 130 -10.95 -19.71 29.63
C VAL A 130 -10.46 -18.75 28.57
N ALA A 131 -11.01 -18.84 27.35
CA ALA A 131 -10.56 -18.01 26.25
C ALA A 131 -11.22 -16.62 26.30
N VAL A 132 -10.43 -15.57 26.03
CA VAL A 132 -10.87 -14.21 25.73
C VAL A 132 -10.17 -13.77 24.45
N THR A 133 -10.93 -13.23 23.51
CA THR A 133 -10.40 -12.75 22.23
C THR A 133 -10.75 -11.28 22.07
N PHE A 134 -9.75 -10.46 21.79
CA PHE A 134 -9.93 -9.07 21.38
C PHE A 134 -9.71 -8.99 19.88
N ASP A 135 -10.75 -8.59 19.16
CA ASP A 135 -10.65 -8.25 17.75
C ASP A 135 -10.52 -6.73 17.60
N VAL A 136 -9.42 -6.28 17.00
CA VAL A 136 -9.00 -4.88 17.05
C VAL A 136 -8.67 -4.37 15.65
N THR A 137 -9.60 -3.63 15.07
CA THR A 137 -9.36 -2.85 13.86
C THR A 137 -8.97 -1.42 14.27
N LEU A 138 -7.80 -0.94 13.84
CA LEU A 138 -7.28 0.37 14.21
C LEU A 138 -7.27 1.34 13.01
N ALA A 139 -7.64 2.58 13.29
CA ALA A 139 -7.52 3.70 12.36
C ALA A 139 -6.09 4.25 12.33
N ARG A 140 -5.43 4.20 11.16
CA ARG A 140 -4.13 4.86 10.91
C ARG A 140 -4.32 6.11 10.06
N ARG A 141 -3.57 7.18 10.38
CA ARG A 141 -3.44 8.38 9.54
C ARG A 141 -2.56 8.08 8.32
N ALA A 142 -3.05 8.36 7.12
CA ALA A 142 -2.24 8.39 5.92
C ALA A 142 -2.09 9.83 5.40
N ASP A 143 -0.84 10.26 5.19
CA ASP A 143 -0.45 11.57 4.63
C ASP A 143 0.03 11.42 3.16
N GLN A 144 -0.66 10.59 2.36
CA GLN A 144 -0.32 10.41 0.95
C GLN A 144 -1.19 11.31 0.07
N GLY A 145 -0.53 12.09 -0.79
CA GLY A 145 -1.11 13.16 -1.60
C GLY A 145 -2.31 12.72 -2.44
N PHE A 146 -3.50 13.04 -1.91
CA PHE A 146 -4.81 13.26 -2.53
C PHE A 146 -5.90 13.29 -1.42
N PHE A 147 -5.59 12.75 -0.24
CA PHE A 147 -6.43 12.75 0.95
C PHE A 147 -5.74 13.55 2.08
N ASP A 148 -6.40 14.57 2.64
CA ASP A 148 -5.77 15.43 3.65
C ASP A 148 -5.60 14.75 5.01
N VAL A 149 -6.40 13.70 5.29
CA VAL A 149 -6.25 12.71 6.36
C VAL A 149 -7.01 11.46 5.91
N ALA A 150 -6.31 10.33 5.80
CA ALA A 150 -6.91 9.02 5.55
C ALA A 150 -6.94 8.17 6.84
N VAL A 151 -7.99 7.38 7.04
CA VAL A 151 -8.23 6.45 8.16
C VAL A 151 -8.38 5.05 7.59
N THR A 152 -7.65 4.07 8.10
CA THR A 152 -7.81 2.66 7.73
C THR A 152 -8.97 1.96 8.43
N PHE A 153 -9.84 1.31 7.67
CA PHE A 153 -10.79 0.28 8.12
C PHE A 153 -10.49 -0.96 7.28
N ASP A 154 -9.82 -1.98 7.80
CA ASP A 154 -9.48 -3.20 7.04
C ASP A 154 -8.96 -2.93 5.60
N ASP A 155 -7.72 -2.40 5.51
CA ASP A 155 -7.03 -2.00 4.27
C ASP A 155 -7.71 -0.89 3.41
N ILE A 156 -8.83 -0.31 3.87
CA ILE A 156 -9.53 0.80 3.20
C ILE A 156 -9.16 2.14 3.80
N PHE A 157 -8.69 3.07 2.97
CA PHE A 157 -8.36 4.43 3.38
C PHE A 157 -9.54 5.37 3.16
N CYS A 158 -10.03 6.00 4.23
CA CYS A 158 -11.12 6.97 4.15
C CYS A 158 -10.75 8.37 4.58
N SER A 159 -11.29 9.37 3.89
CA SER A 159 -11.26 10.77 4.29
C SER A 159 -12.67 11.30 4.49
N ALA A 160 -12.81 12.21 5.45
CA ALA A 160 -14.07 12.86 5.77
C ALA A 160 -13.87 14.34 6.13
N LYS A 161 -14.90 15.13 5.85
CA LYS A 161 -14.94 16.55 6.21
C LYS A 161 -16.35 17.09 6.36
N PHE A 162 -16.44 18.25 6.99
CA PHE A 162 -17.62 19.11 6.98
C PHE A 162 -17.21 20.56 6.77
N ASP A 163 -17.57 21.12 5.62
CA ASP A 163 -17.19 22.47 5.22
C ASP A 163 -18.41 23.40 5.23
N CYS A 164 -18.33 24.47 6.02
CA CYS A 164 -19.31 25.56 6.04
C CYS A 164 -18.83 26.81 5.31
N LEU A 165 -17.51 26.96 5.17
CA LEU A 165 -16.86 28.11 4.56
C LEU A 165 -16.01 27.67 3.36
N ARG A 166 -15.98 28.51 2.32
CA ARG A 166 -15.09 28.34 1.17
C ARG A 166 -13.65 28.60 1.58
N ASP A 167 -13.41 29.70 2.27
CA ASP A 167 -12.08 30.14 2.66
C ASP A 167 -11.92 30.06 4.19
N PRO A 168 -11.01 29.23 4.71
CA PRO A 168 -10.82 29.11 6.14
C PRO A 168 -10.31 30.44 6.73
N GLY A 169 -11.05 30.97 7.71
CA GLY A 169 -10.72 32.22 8.41
C GLY A 169 -11.51 33.46 7.97
N ASP A 170 -12.30 33.37 6.88
CA ASP A 170 -13.27 34.39 6.51
C ASP A 170 -14.71 33.92 6.78
N PRO A 171 -15.35 34.36 7.89
CA PRO A 171 -16.72 33.94 8.23
C PRO A 171 -17.78 34.44 7.25
N SER A 172 -17.43 35.35 6.33
CA SER A 172 -18.32 35.78 5.25
C SER A 172 -18.21 34.93 3.98
N SER A 173 -17.25 34.01 3.91
CA SER A 173 -17.01 33.15 2.75
C SER A 173 -17.94 31.92 2.73
N THR A 174 -19.25 32.14 2.70
CA THR A 174 -20.21 31.03 2.62
C THR A 174 -20.05 30.23 1.33
N ILE A 175 -20.32 28.92 1.41
CA ILE A 175 -20.39 28.07 0.22
C ILE A 175 -21.80 28.21 -0.37
N ASP A 176 -21.93 28.93 -1.48
CA ASP A 176 -23.25 29.16 -2.11
C ASP A 176 -23.46 28.21 -3.29
N LEU A 177 -24.05 27.04 -3.05
CA LEU A 177 -24.20 25.99 -4.06
C LEU A 177 -25.65 25.69 -4.40
N LEU A 178 -26.51 25.35 -3.44
CA LEU A 178 -27.90 24.99 -3.71
C LEU A 178 -28.75 26.23 -4.01
N PHE A 179 -29.72 26.07 -4.90
CA PHE A 179 -30.64 27.14 -5.25
C PHE A 179 -31.76 27.26 -4.21
N ASN A 180 -31.92 28.46 -3.67
CA ASN A 180 -33.06 28.87 -2.86
C ASN A 180 -33.90 29.84 -3.68
N GLY A 181 -34.98 29.34 -4.29
CA GLY A 181 -35.73 30.09 -5.28
C GLY A 181 -34.90 30.35 -6.55
N GLY A 182 -34.59 31.62 -6.83
CA GLY A 182 -33.89 32.03 -8.07
C GLY A 182 -32.38 32.24 -7.94
N ALA A 183 -31.80 32.13 -6.75
CA ALA A 183 -30.40 32.40 -6.47
C ALA A 183 -29.76 31.24 -5.70
N ARG A 184 -28.42 31.14 -5.77
CA ARG A 184 -27.66 30.24 -4.90
C ARG A 184 -27.57 30.84 -3.50
N ASP A 185 -27.56 29.98 -2.49
CA ASP A 185 -27.61 30.37 -1.08
C ASP A 185 -26.74 29.44 -0.22
N THR A 186 -26.58 29.80 1.06
CA THR A 186 -25.69 29.15 2.03
C THR A 186 -25.90 27.64 2.05
N THR A 187 -24.84 26.90 1.77
CA THR A 187 -24.81 25.44 1.66
C THR A 187 -23.66 24.89 2.48
N PHE A 188 -23.91 23.87 3.29
CA PHE A 188 -22.85 23.13 3.99
C PHE A 188 -22.55 21.82 3.26
N ILE A 189 -21.29 21.41 3.25
CA ILE A 189 -20.82 20.23 2.51
C ILE A 189 -20.25 19.19 3.46
N LEU A 190 -20.93 18.04 3.54
CA LEU A 190 -20.36 16.81 4.06
C LEU A 190 -19.68 16.06 2.93
N GLY A 191 -18.40 15.74 3.11
CA GLY A 191 -17.67 14.85 2.22
C GLY A 191 -17.24 13.59 2.98
N PHE A 192 -17.48 12.43 2.39
CA PHE A 192 -17.00 11.14 2.86
C PHE A 192 -16.50 10.35 1.66
N ALA A 193 -15.26 9.90 1.67
CA ALA A 193 -14.67 9.15 0.58
C ALA A 193 -13.76 8.06 1.10
N CYS A 194 -13.81 6.87 0.51
CA CYS A 194 -13.05 5.69 0.90
C CYS A 194 -12.46 4.99 -0.32
N THR A 195 -11.30 4.34 -0.15
CA THR A 195 -10.67 3.56 -1.20
C THR A 195 -11.21 2.12 -1.29
N GLY A 196 -11.00 1.48 -2.45
CA GLY A 196 -10.91 0.04 -2.68
C GLY A 196 -9.88 -0.59 -1.75
N GLY A 197 -10.10 -1.83 -1.31
CA GLY A 197 -9.03 -2.64 -0.75
C GLY A 197 -7.86 -2.72 -1.75
N ILE A 198 -6.63 -2.48 -1.28
CA ILE A 198 -5.44 -2.53 -2.14
C ILE A 198 -5.12 -3.99 -2.46
N GLY A 199 -5.18 -4.39 -3.73
CA GLY A 199 -4.57 -5.63 -4.21
C GLY A 199 -5.50 -6.83 -4.42
N ASP A 200 -6.72 -6.80 -3.90
CA ASP A 200 -7.73 -7.83 -4.17
C ASP A 200 -8.99 -7.21 -4.78
N ALA A 201 -9.66 -7.91 -5.69
CA ALA A 201 -10.89 -7.48 -6.36
C ALA A 201 -12.11 -7.52 -5.41
N VAL A 202 -11.99 -6.87 -4.26
CA VAL A 202 -12.98 -6.85 -3.19
C VAL A 202 -13.76 -5.53 -3.25
N ALA A 203 -15.08 -5.62 -3.17
CA ALA A 203 -15.93 -4.43 -3.18
C ALA A 203 -15.73 -3.63 -1.90
N THR A 204 -15.47 -2.33 -2.01
CA THR A 204 -15.60 -1.42 -0.87
C THR A 204 -17.06 -1.17 -0.58
N TRP A 205 -17.43 -1.34 0.69
CA TRP A 205 -18.72 -0.95 1.22
C TRP A 205 -18.55 0.33 2.04
N GLN A 206 -19.39 1.32 1.78
CA GLN A 206 -19.52 2.52 2.62
C GLN A 206 -20.87 2.53 3.31
N TYR A 207 -20.87 2.88 4.59
CA TYR A 207 -22.06 2.99 5.41
C TYR A 207 -22.17 4.41 5.94
N LEU A 208 -23.38 4.97 5.93
CA LEU A 208 -23.63 6.33 6.36
C LEU A 208 -25.04 6.41 6.95
N ASP A 209 -25.14 6.99 8.15
CA ASP A 209 -26.42 7.35 8.74
C ASP A 209 -27.09 8.48 7.98
N ASP A 210 -28.38 8.64 8.23
CA ASP A 210 -29.05 9.85 7.78
C ASP A 210 -28.48 11.11 8.46
N VAL A 211 -28.36 12.18 7.66
CA VAL A 211 -27.82 13.43 8.17
C VAL A 211 -28.89 14.17 8.98
N ARG A 212 -28.66 14.25 10.29
CA ARG A 212 -29.56 14.93 11.22
C ARG A 212 -29.10 16.36 11.51
N VAL A 213 -30.01 17.32 11.39
CA VAL A 213 -29.79 18.72 11.77
C VAL A 213 -30.79 19.11 12.86
N ALA A 214 -30.27 19.53 14.01
CA ALA A 214 -31.08 19.97 15.15
C ALA A 214 -30.76 21.42 15.51
N CYS A 215 -31.79 22.28 15.55
CA CYS A 215 -31.71 23.69 15.93
C CYS A 215 -32.71 23.94 17.07
N GLY A 216 -32.22 23.85 18.32
CA GLY A 216 -33.11 23.91 19.49
C GLY A 216 -34.16 22.79 19.50
N ALA A 217 -35.44 23.14 19.36
CA ALA A 217 -36.55 22.17 19.35
C ALA A 217 -36.85 21.59 17.96
N ASP A 218 -36.34 22.22 16.89
CA ASP A 218 -36.57 21.82 15.52
C ASP A 218 -35.50 20.82 15.08
N VAL A 219 -35.93 19.65 14.62
CA VAL A 219 -35.06 18.55 14.22
C VAL A 219 -35.52 18.00 12.89
N VAL A 220 -34.60 17.93 11.94
CA VAL A 220 -34.81 17.33 10.62
C VAL A 220 -33.76 16.27 10.31
N THR A 221 -34.13 15.34 9.44
CA THR A 221 -33.28 14.26 8.97
C THR A 221 -33.33 14.20 7.44
N VAL A 222 -32.17 14.15 6.81
CA VAL A 222 -31.99 13.98 5.36
C VAL A 222 -31.64 12.53 5.07
N ASP A 223 -32.55 11.83 4.41
CA ASP A 223 -32.36 10.46 3.91
C ASP A 223 -31.21 10.44 2.89
N VAL A 224 -30.06 9.87 3.26
CA VAL A 224 -28.87 9.87 2.38
C VAL A 224 -28.99 8.87 1.23
N SER A 225 -29.96 7.94 1.28
CA SER A 225 -30.26 7.00 0.20
C SER A 225 -31.09 7.62 -0.92
N ALA A 226 -31.76 8.76 -0.68
CA ALA A 226 -32.62 9.45 -1.63
C ALA A 226 -31.88 10.05 -2.85
N GLY A 227 -30.55 10.07 -2.85
CA GLY A 227 -29.72 10.48 -3.98
C GLY A 227 -29.55 9.39 -5.07
N PRO A 228 -28.89 9.70 -6.20
CA PRO A 228 -28.23 10.97 -6.49
C PRO A 228 -29.22 12.05 -6.95
N GLY A 229 -28.99 13.29 -6.52
CA GLY A 229 -29.79 14.45 -6.96
C GLY A 229 -30.22 15.37 -5.81
N VAL A 230 -31.08 16.32 -6.16
CA VAL A 230 -31.62 17.32 -5.21
C VAL A 230 -32.80 16.73 -4.45
N VAL A 231 -32.74 16.80 -3.12
CA VAL A 231 -33.83 16.51 -2.20
C VAL A 231 -34.50 17.84 -1.81
N PRO A 232 -35.73 18.11 -2.23
CA PRO A 232 -36.42 19.35 -1.88
C PRO A 232 -36.78 19.38 -0.39
N ALA A 233 -36.93 20.56 0.21
CA ALA A 233 -37.27 20.71 1.64
C ALA A 233 -38.50 19.90 2.08
N GLY A 234 -39.51 19.76 1.21
CA GLY A 234 -40.73 18.99 1.52
C GLY A 234 -40.53 17.47 1.56
N ALA A 235 -39.38 16.96 1.09
CA ALA A 235 -38.99 15.56 1.19
C ALA A 235 -38.01 15.30 2.34
N ILE A 236 -37.56 16.35 3.05
CA ILE A 236 -36.75 16.22 4.26
C ILE A 236 -37.69 15.89 5.43
N THR A 237 -37.34 14.87 6.21
CA THR A 237 -38.18 14.40 7.31
C THR A 237 -38.07 15.32 8.51
N GLN A 238 -39.19 15.89 8.95
CA GLN A 238 -39.27 16.61 10.22
C GLN A 238 -39.46 15.61 11.37
N VAL A 239 -38.47 15.52 12.25
CA VAL A 239 -38.48 14.61 13.41
C VAL A 239 -39.11 15.27 14.64
N ALA A 240 -38.82 16.56 14.86
CA ALA A 240 -39.37 17.32 15.98
C ALA A 240 -39.49 18.81 15.62
N GLY A 241 -40.35 19.53 16.33
CA GLY A 241 -40.60 20.95 16.06
C GLY A 241 -41.49 21.19 14.84
N THR A 242 -41.44 22.40 14.29
CA THR A 242 -42.31 22.84 13.18
C THR A 242 -41.58 23.64 12.10
N ALA A 243 -40.39 24.16 12.40
CA ALA A 243 -39.58 24.85 11.42
C ALA A 243 -38.58 23.87 10.80
N ASN A 244 -38.39 23.98 9.48
CA ASN A 244 -37.33 23.25 8.79
C ASN A 244 -36.11 24.18 8.66
N PRO A 245 -34.97 23.87 9.31
CA PRO A 245 -33.76 24.67 9.19
C PRO A 245 -33.05 24.50 7.84
N LEU A 246 -33.58 23.67 6.93
CA LEU A 246 -33.05 23.41 5.60
C LEU A 246 -34.05 23.82 4.51
N PHE A 247 -33.56 24.51 3.46
CA PHE A 247 -34.36 24.79 2.25
C PHE A 247 -34.22 23.70 1.18
N GLY A 248 -33.32 22.74 1.39
CA GLY A 248 -33.12 21.57 0.54
C GLY A 248 -31.82 20.85 0.85
N ALA A 249 -31.59 19.73 0.20
CA ALA A 249 -30.32 19.03 0.21
C ALA A 249 -29.98 18.52 -1.20
N ALA A 250 -28.74 18.10 -1.43
CA ALA A 250 -28.37 17.32 -2.61
C ALA A 250 -27.37 16.25 -2.22
N ILE A 251 -27.58 15.05 -2.74
CA ILE A 251 -26.79 13.87 -2.40
C ILE A 251 -26.12 13.38 -3.68
N TYR A 252 -24.83 13.07 -3.61
CA TYR A 252 -24.05 12.54 -4.71
C TYR A 252 -23.23 11.35 -4.25
N ARG A 253 -23.31 10.26 -5.01
CA ARG A 253 -22.51 9.06 -4.85
C ARG A 253 -21.69 8.87 -6.11
N ASN A 254 -20.37 8.82 -5.98
CA ASN A 254 -19.45 8.68 -7.11
C ASN A 254 -18.44 7.57 -6.84
N GLN A 255 -18.01 6.90 -7.90
CA GLN A 255 -16.85 6.01 -7.92
C GLN A 255 -15.86 6.57 -8.96
N GLU A 256 -14.60 6.71 -8.56
CA GLU A 256 -13.50 7.23 -9.36
C GLU A 256 -12.34 6.22 -9.30
N ALA A 257 -11.86 5.77 -10.46
CA ALA A 257 -10.68 4.92 -10.52
C ALA A 257 -9.42 5.78 -10.33
N LEU A 258 -8.60 5.45 -9.33
CA LEU A 258 -7.27 6.02 -9.13
C LEU A 258 -6.21 4.94 -9.43
N SER A 259 -4.98 5.35 -9.70
CA SER A 259 -3.87 4.40 -9.96
C SER A 259 -3.68 3.46 -8.76
N GLY A 260 -4.10 2.21 -8.89
CA GLY A 260 -3.92 1.16 -7.88
C GLY A 260 -5.03 1.02 -6.82
N VAL A 261 -6.03 1.91 -6.78
CA VAL A 261 -7.22 1.81 -5.91
C VAL A 261 -8.43 2.47 -6.54
N ASP A 262 -9.62 1.91 -6.34
CA ASP A 262 -10.86 2.66 -6.58
C ASP A 262 -11.11 3.65 -5.43
N LYS A 263 -11.73 4.79 -5.68
CA LYS A 263 -12.23 5.70 -4.64
C LYS A 263 -13.72 5.86 -4.81
N GLN A 264 -14.48 5.50 -3.79
CA GLN A 264 -15.90 5.73 -3.73
C GLN A 264 -16.16 6.90 -2.78
N SER A 265 -17.16 7.72 -3.08
CA SER A 265 -17.49 8.89 -2.25
C SER A 265 -18.99 9.08 -2.11
N TRP A 266 -19.37 9.54 -0.92
CA TRP A 266 -20.69 9.98 -0.54
C TRP A 266 -20.60 11.45 -0.11
N ASN A 267 -21.22 12.34 -0.89
CA ASN A 267 -21.22 13.77 -0.63
C ASN A 267 -22.65 14.25 -0.39
N VAL A 268 -22.85 15.05 0.65
CA VAL A 268 -24.16 15.63 0.99
C VAL A 268 -24.00 17.15 1.09
N ALA A 269 -24.78 17.87 0.30
CA ALA A 269 -24.91 19.31 0.36
C ALA A 269 -26.21 19.67 1.10
N LEU A 270 -26.14 20.52 2.12
CA LEU A 270 -27.26 20.94 2.94
C LEU A 270 -27.52 22.44 2.73
N GLY A 271 -28.65 22.79 2.14
CA GLY A 271 -29.04 24.19 1.94
C GLY A 271 -29.65 24.73 3.23
N PHE A 272 -28.97 25.65 3.89
CA PHE A 272 -29.33 26.11 5.24
C PHE A 272 -30.25 27.33 5.20
N ALA A 273 -31.41 27.22 5.86
CA ALA A 273 -32.41 28.28 5.95
C ALA A 273 -32.30 29.15 7.22
N GLY A 274 -31.45 28.74 8.18
CA GLY A 274 -31.23 29.45 9.45
C GLY A 274 -31.81 28.71 10.66
N GLY A 275 -31.34 29.08 11.84
CA GLY A 275 -31.79 28.55 13.14
C GLY A 275 -30.78 28.87 14.25
N ASN A 276 -31.21 28.76 15.50
CA ASN A 276 -30.37 28.99 16.68
C ASN A 276 -29.88 27.66 17.24
N ASP A 277 -28.67 27.66 17.80
CA ASP A 277 -28.04 26.49 18.43
C ASP A 277 -28.08 25.24 17.53
N CYS A 278 -27.81 25.44 16.24
CA CYS A 278 -27.89 24.38 15.25
C CYS A 278 -26.67 23.45 15.34
N VAL A 279 -26.90 22.15 15.32
CA VAL A 279 -25.87 21.10 15.28
C VAL A 279 -26.23 20.09 14.20
N VAL A 280 -25.26 19.69 13.39
CA VAL A 280 -25.37 18.55 12.47
C VAL A 280 -24.68 17.33 13.06
N THR A 281 -25.33 16.18 12.96
CA THR A 281 -24.81 14.89 13.40
C THR A 281 -25.05 13.80 12.36
N THR A 282 -24.04 12.97 12.14
CA THR A 282 -24.16 11.69 11.40
C THR A 282 -22.96 10.82 11.73
N THR A 283 -23.04 9.53 11.47
CA THR A 283 -21.90 8.61 11.53
C THR A 283 -21.74 7.85 10.22
N GLY A 284 -20.55 7.29 9.97
CA GLY A 284 -20.30 6.43 8.82
C GLY A 284 -19.02 5.62 8.95
N THR A 285 -18.95 4.49 8.25
CA THR A 285 -17.76 3.62 8.22
C THR A 285 -17.59 2.99 6.84
N ALA A 286 -16.53 2.21 6.65
CA ALA A 286 -16.33 1.41 5.46
C ALA A 286 -15.78 0.02 5.82
N SER A 287 -15.95 -0.95 4.92
CA SER A 287 -15.44 -2.31 5.05
C SER A 287 -15.18 -2.94 3.69
N ASP A 288 -14.33 -3.97 3.65
CA ASP A 288 -13.96 -4.77 2.47
C ASP A 288 -14.99 -5.88 2.20
N GLY A 289 -16.25 -5.64 2.54
CA GLY A 289 -17.32 -6.61 2.41
C GLY A 289 -18.59 -6.14 3.10
N ALA A 290 -19.71 -6.78 2.78
CA ALA A 290 -20.99 -6.43 3.41
C ALA A 290 -20.95 -6.74 4.91
N LEU A 291 -21.25 -5.74 5.73
CA LEU A 291 -21.48 -5.90 7.16
C LEU A 291 -22.85 -6.55 7.37
N SER A 292 -22.90 -7.52 8.28
CA SER A 292 -24.15 -8.24 8.55
C SER A 292 -25.16 -7.31 9.22
N GLY A 293 -26.23 -6.96 8.49
CA GLY A 293 -27.27 -6.06 8.98
C GLY A 293 -26.79 -4.63 9.13
N ASP A 294 -25.84 -4.21 8.28
CA ASP A 294 -25.26 -2.86 8.26
C ASP A 294 -24.68 -2.45 9.62
N ALA A 295 -24.16 -3.42 10.38
CA ALA A 295 -23.64 -3.25 11.72
C ALA A 295 -22.17 -3.68 11.83
N THR A 296 -21.38 -2.94 12.60
CA THR A 296 -19.99 -3.33 12.88
C THR A 296 -19.94 -4.71 13.54
N PRO A 297 -18.84 -5.47 13.40
CA PRO A 297 -18.75 -6.79 14.00
C PRO A 297 -18.92 -6.77 15.53
N SER A 298 -19.66 -7.74 16.07
CA SER A 298 -19.78 -7.92 17.52
C SER A 298 -18.49 -8.45 18.12
N LEU A 299 -18.17 -8.07 19.37
CA LEU A 299 -16.93 -8.43 20.07
C LEU A 299 -15.66 -7.94 19.37
N ALA A 300 -15.80 -6.92 18.51
CA ALA A 300 -14.70 -6.24 17.85
C ALA A 300 -14.77 -4.73 18.13
N THR A 301 -13.60 -4.10 18.27
CA THR A 301 -13.53 -2.64 18.22
C THR A 301 -13.33 -2.23 16.77
N TRP A 302 -14.28 -1.46 16.26
CA TRP A 302 -14.31 -1.05 14.86
C TRP A 302 -14.27 0.47 14.76
N PRO A 303 -13.40 1.07 13.93
CA PRO A 303 -13.37 2.51 13.80
C PRO A 303 -14.56 3.00 12.95
N TYR A 304 -15.08 4.18 13.26
CA TYR A 304 -16.06 4.87 12.43
C TYR A 304 -15.86 6.38 12.52
N LEU A 305 -16.37 7.10 11.53
CA LEU A 305 -16.32 8.56 11.45
C LEU A 305 -17.59 9.14 12.06
N ALA A 306 -17.41 10.12 12.94
CA ALA A 306 -18.50 10.86 13.55
C ALA A 306 -18.41 12.33 13.17
N TRP A 307 -19.49 12.83 12.59
CA TRP A 307 -19.72 14.26 12.38
C TRP A 307 -20.56 14.75 13.55
N ASN A 308 -20.05 15.73 14.28
CA ASN A 308 -20.81 16.45 15.30
C ASN A 308 -20.37 17.91 15.23
N VAL A 309 -21.03 18.71 14.39
CA VAL A 309 -20.57 20.07 14.07
C VAL A 309 -21.63 21.08 14.48
N THR A 310 -21.23 22.02 15.33
CA THR A 310 -22.05 23.18 15.70
C THR A 310 -22.05 24.16 14.52
N LEU A 311 -23.24 24.38 13.96
CA LEU A 311 -23.50 25.27 12.83
C LEU A 311 -23.67 26.71 13.30
N THR A 312 -24.56 26.96 14.28
CA THR A 312 -24.89 28.30 14.77
C THR A 312 -24.87 28.38 16.29
N ASP A 313 -24.66 29.59 16.81
CA ASP A 313 -24.82 29.89 18.25
C ASP A 313 -26.28 30.20 18.64
N GLY A 314 -26.51 30.52 19.91
CA GLY A 314 -27.85 30.82 20.44
C GLY A 314 -28.50 32.09 19.89
N THR A 315 -27.78 32.89 19.11
CA THR A 315 -28.31 34.04 18.36
C THR A 315 -28.62 33.71 16.90
N GLY A 316 -28.24 32.51 16.45
CA GLY A 316 -28.35 32.07 15.06
C GLY A 316 -27.20 32.51 14.18
N ALA A 317 -26.12 33.07 14.76
CA ALA A 317 -24.93 33.42 14.01
C ALA A 317 -24.13 32.17 13.65
N LEU A 318 -23.64 32.08 12.41
CA LEU A 318 -22.81 30.96 11.95
C LEU A 318 -21.49 30.92 12.71
N VAL A 319 -21.19 29.78 13.34
CA VAL A 319 -19.93 29.52 14.05
C VAL A 319 -19.10 28.39 13.43
N CYS A 320 -19.71 27.60 12.53
CA CYS A 320 -19.03 26.54 11.81
C CYS A 320 -18.00 27.07 10.82
N THR A 321 -16.88 26.35 10.68
CA THR A 321 -15.78 26.68 9.76
C THR A 321 -15.53 25.54 8.76
N GLN A 322 -14.32 24.98 8.75
CA GLN A 322 -13.97 23.78 8.01
C GLN A 322 -13.50 22.73 9.01
N HIS A 323 -14.01 21.52 8.88
CA HIS A 323 -13.80 20.44 9.83
C HIS A 323 -13.31 19.20 9.09
N PRO A 324 -12.01 19.13 8.70
CA PRO A 324 -11.43 17.89 8.20
C PRO A 324 -11.33 16.86 9.34
N VAL A 325 -11.42 15.58 8.99
CA VAL A 325 -11.08 14.49 9.91
C VAL A 325 -9.58 14.56 10.27
N GLY A 326 -9.20 14.05 11.44
CA GLY A 326 -7.80 13.78 11.79
C GLY A 326 -7.18 14.63 12.89
N ALA A 327 -8.00 15.31 13.70
CA ALA A 327 -7.54 15.78 15.00
C ALA A 327 -7.12 14.57 15.87
N ALA A 328 -5.98 14.68 16.56
CA ALA A 328 -5.47 13.62 17.44
C ALA A 328 -6.43 13.25 18.58
N THR A 329 -7.28 14.20 18.97
CA THR A 329 -8.40 13.98 19.88
C THR A 329 -9.66 14.54 19.26
N CYS A 330 -10.79 13.86 19.47
CA CYS A 330 -12.07 14.32 18.94
C CYS A 330 -12.45 15.69 19.55
N PRO A 331 -12.65 16.73 18.74
CA PRO A 331 -13.09 18.02 19.23
C PRO A 331 -14.54 17.96 19.73
N ALA A 332 -14.94 18.96 20.52
CA ALA A 332 -16.33 19.13 20.93
C ALA A 332 -17.27 19.40 19.73
N SER A 333 -16.74 20.08 18.70
CA SER A 333 -17.40 20.32 17.42
C SER A 333 -16.42 20.03 16.29
N GLY A 334 -16.73 19.07 15.42
CA GLY A 334 -15.90 18.70 14.28
C GLY A 334 -16.20 17.31 13.72
N VAL A 335 -15.28 16.81 12.90
CA VAL A 335 -15.29 15.46 12.34
C VAL A 335 -14.15 14.68 12.96
N CYS A 336 -14.41 13.47 13.45
CA CYS A 336 -13.37 12.66 14.08
C CYS A 336 -13.61 11.16 13.98
N VAL A 337 -12.57 10.39 14.33
CA VAL A 337 -12.63 8.94 14.44
C VAL A 337 -13.12 8.55 15.83
N ARG A 338 -14.07 7.64 15.89
CA ARG A 338 -14.59 6.96 17.08
C ARG A 338 -14.41 5.46 16.92
N TYR A 339 -14.60 4.73 18.01
CA TYR A 339 -14.53 3.27 18.02
C TYR A 339 -15.78 2.69 18.65
N THR A 340 -16.27 1.59 18.09
CA THR A 340 -17.39 0.84 18.67
C THR A 340 -16.96 0.12 19.95
N PRO A 341 -17.78 0.15 21.01
CA PRO A 341 -17.57 -0.74 22.15
C PRO A 341 -17.66 -2.20 21.72
N LEU A 342 -16.90 -3.09 22.37
CA LEU A 342 -16.88 -4.53 22.04
C LEU A 342 -18.26 -5.19 22.15
N ASP A 343 -19.10 -4.74 23.06
CA ASP A 343 -20.42 -5.29 23.36
C ASP A 343 -21.59 -4.51 22.73
N ALA A 344 -21.30 -3.44 22.00
CA ALA A 344 -22.30 -2.59 21.37
C ALA A 344 -21.87 -2.22 19.93
N PRO A 345 -22.19 -3.07 18.95
CA PRO A 345 -22.04 -2.75 17.54
C PRO A 345 -22.71 -1.43 17.17
N GLU A 346 -22.07 -0.66 16.30
CA GLU A 346 -22.71 0.49 15.65
C GLU A 346 -23.49 0.01 14.44
N VAL A 347 -24.73 0.45 14.29
CA VAL A 347 -25.62 0.11 13.17
C VAL A 347 -25.82 1.35 12.32
N PHE A 348 -25.69 1.22 11.01
CA PHE A 348 -25.83 2.33 10.08
C PHE A 348 -27.15 2.24 9.30
N ASP A 349 -27.77 3.39 9.02
CA ASP A 349 -29.06 3.43 8.30
C ASP A 349 -28.96 2.92 6.85
N HIS A 350 -27.82 3.17 6.20
CA HIS A 350 -27.64 2.89 4.78
C HIS A 350 -26.25 2.36 4.42
N ALA A 351 -26.25 1.44 3.46
CA ALA A 351 -25.06 0.89 2.84
C ALA A 351 -24.99 1.26 1.35
N TYR A 352 -23.77 1.44 0.85
CA TYR A 352 -23.47 1.68 -0.56
C TYR A 352 -22.26 0.83 -0.97
N GLU A 353 -22.52 -0.16 -1.81
CA GLU A 353 -21.49 -1.02 -2.41
C GLU A 353 -20.89 -0.34 -3.66
N ALA A 354 -19.56 -0.24 -3.72
CA ALA A 354 -18.85 0.08 -4.94
C ALA A 354 -19.03 -1.07 -5.94
N THR A 355 -19.22 -0.78 -7.23
CA THR A 355 -19.19 -1.86 -8.22
C THR A 355 -17.76 -2.41 -8.21
N PRO A 356 -17.54 -3.72 -7.94
CA PRO A 356 -16.19 -4.28 -7.99
C PRO A 356 -15.59 -3.95 -9.37
N PRO A 357 -14.28 -3.62 -9.47
CA PRO A 357 -13.64 -3.54 -10.78
C PRO A 357 -13.96 -4.85 -11.50
N SER A 358 -14.55 -4.77 -12.69
CA SER A 358 -14.89 -5.95 -13.47
C SER A 358 -13.66 -6.83 -13.56
N ALA A 359 -13.76 -8.09 -13.10
CA ALA A 359 -12.66 -9.05 -13.03
C ALA A 359 -11.76 -8.86 -14.25
N GLY A 360 -10.57 -8.31 -14.02
CA GLY A 360 -9.76 -7.80 -15.09
C GLY A 360 -9.46 -8.88 -16.12
N SER A 361 -9.16 -8.49 -17.36
CA SER A 361 -8.74 -9.46 -18.36
C SER A 361 -7.50 -10.20 -17.83
N LEU A 362 -7.67 -11.45 -17.40
CA LEU A 362 -6.54 -12.24 -16.91
C LEU A 362 -5.50 -12.39 -18.04
N PRO A 363 -4.20 -12.40 -17.72
CA PRO A 363 -3.19 -12.88 -18.64
C PRO A 363 -3.56 -14.30 -19.11
N VAL A 364 -3.57 -14.52 -20.42
CA VAL A 364 -3.79 -15.81 -21.06
C VAL A 364 -2.59 -16.15 -21.94
N GLY A 365 -2.42 -17.44 -22.21
CA GLY A 365 -1.34 -17.98 -23.02
C GLY A 365 -0.47 -18.95 -22.22
N ALA A 366 0.23 -19.84 -22.91
CA ALA A 366 1.13 -20.83 -22.29
C ALA A 366 2.51 -20.28 -21.89
N LEU A 367 2.72 -18.96 -21.99
CA LEU A 367 3.98 -18.26 -21.70
C LEU A 367 5.17 -18.77 -22.52
N THR A 368 4.91 -19.12 -23.78
CA THR A 368 5.93 -19.59 -24.73
C THR A 368 5.97 -18.70 -25.97
N ALA A 369 7.03 -18.78 -26.77
CA ALA A 369 7.10 -18.03 -28.03
C ALA A 369 5.95 -18.35 -29.02
N GLY A 370 5.35 -19.54 -28.94
CA GLY A 370 4.23 -19.95 -29.78
C GLY A 370 2.85 -19.55 -29.24
N ASP A 371 2.76 -19.24 -27.95
CA ASP A 371 1.54 -18.76 -27.28
C ASP A 371 1.95 -17.85 -26.11
N PRO A 372 2.34 -16.61 -26.42
CA PRO A 372 2.86 -15.69 -25.43
C PRO A 372 1.74 -15.16 -24.53
N GLY A 373 2.13 -14.80 -23.30
CA GLY A 373 1.28 -14.09 -22.36
C GLY A 373 0.75 -12.79 -22.95
N ARG A 374 -0.55 -12.57 -22.83
CA ARG A 374 -1.29 -11.38 -23.25
C ARG A 374 -2.58 -11.27 -22.45
N TYR A 375 -3.26 -10.13 -22.48
CA TYR A 375 -4.57 -10.05 -21.83
C TYR A 375 -5.65 -10.82 -22.60
N ALA A 376 -6.67 -11.31 -21.88
CA ALA A 376 -7.76 -12.10 -22.46
C ALA A 376 -8.56 -11.39 -23.58
N ASP A 377 -8.60 -10.05 -23.57
CA ASP A 377 -9.22 -9.24 -24.63
C ASP A 377 -8.32 -9.08 -25.87
N GLY A 378 -7.12 -9.65 -25.84
CA GLY A 378 -6.12 -9.60 -26.91
C GLY A 378 -5.21 -8.39 -26.89
N SER A 379 -5.39 -7.45 -25.95
CA SER A 379 -4.44 -6.36 -25.76
C SER A 379 -3.16 -6.85 -25.07
N VAL A 380 -2.12 -6.01 -25.13
CA VAL A 380 -0.79 -6.32 -24.61
C VAL A 380 -0.27 -5.17 -23.79
N ALA A 381 0.47 -5.46 -22.72
CA ALA A 381 1.08 -4.45 -21.88
C ALA A 381 2.31 -3.81 -22.57
N THR A 382 2.77 -2.66 -22.08
CA THR A 382 3.95 -1.97 -22.64
C THR A 382 5.26 -2.58 -22.19
N SER A 383 5.28 -3.25 -21.03
CA SER A 383 6.47 -3.89 -20.46
C SER A 383 6.09 -5.08 -19.58
N CYS A 384 7.09 -5.87 -19.16
CA CYS A 384 6.91 -6.92 -18.15
C CYS A 384 6.45 -6.34 -16.80
N GLU A 385 6.98 -5.17 -16.42
CA GLU A 385 6.56 -4.42 -15.24
C GLU A 385 5.06 -4.10 -15.29
N THR A 386 4.55 -3.68 -16.45
CA THR A 386 3.12 -3.37 -16.60
C THR A 386 2.24 -4.63 -16.58
N TYR A 387 2.78 -5.81 -16.90
CA TYR A 387 2.05 -7.06 -16.64
C TYR A 387 2.03 -7.43 -15.16
N LEU A 388 3.14 -7.23 -14.43
CA LEU A 388 3.19 -7.54 -13.01
C LEU A 388 2.43 -6.53 -12.15
N ARG A 389 2.45 -5.26 -12.56
CA ARG A 389 1.80 -4.13 -11.90
C ARG A 389 1.00 -3.33 -12.94
N PRO A 390 -0.18 -3.83 -13.34
CA PRO A 390 -0.97 -3.17 -14.36
C PRO A 390 -1.41 -1.77 -13.91
N LEU A 391 -1.24 -0.80 -14.81
CA LEU A 391 -1.71 0.58 -14.61
C LEU A 391 -3.23 0.72 -14.84
N ASP A 392 -3.83 -0.24 -15.55
CA ASP A 392 -5.27 -0.35 -15.77
C ASP A 392 -5.86 -1.32 -14.73
N ALA A 393 -6.72 -0.80 -13.85
CA ALA A 393 -7.36 -1.57 -12.79
C ALA A 393 -8.27 -2.72 -13.31
N ASN A 394 -8.61 -2.72 -14.60
CA ASN A 394 -9.29 -3.84 -15.26
C ASN A 394 -8.31 -4.91 -15.78
N ARG A 395 -7.07 -4.93 -15.30
CA ARG A 395 -6.06 -5.93 -15.65
C ARG A 395 -5.57 -6.60 -14.37
N VAL A 396 -5.39 -7.91 -14.45
CA VAL A 396 -4.87 -8.70 -13.33
C VAL A 396 -3.35 -8.85 -13.51
N ALA A 397 -2.62 -8.75 -12.40
CA ALA A 397 -1.18 -8.95 -12.35
C ALA A 397 -0.79 -10.35 -12.88
N ALA A 398 0.26 -10.39 -13.70
CA ALA A 398 0.88 -11.62 -14.15
C ALA A 398 2.12 -11.92 -13.30
N THR A 399 2.06 -12.97 -12.48
CA THR A 399 3.12 -13.35 -11.54
C THR A 399 4.03 -14.46 -12.06
N ASP A 400 3.68 -15.09 -13.17
CA ASP A 400 4.44 -16.21 -13.72
C ASP A 400 5.52 -15.73 -14.69
N ASP A 401 6.73 -16.27 -14.54
CA ASP A 401 7.82 -16.05 -15.48
C ASP A 401 7.52 -16.72 -16.83
N GLY A 402 7.99 -16.11 -17.92
CA GLY A 402 7.92 -16.73 -19.24
C GLY A 402 7.82 -15.72 -20.38
N VAL A 403 7.37 -16.17 -21.55
CA VAL A 403 7.32 -15.31 -22.74
C VAL A 403 6.00 -14.55 -22.83
N TYR A 404 6.09 -13.22 -22.91
CA TYR A 404 4.96 -12.31 -23.07
C TYR A 404 5.09 -11.51 -24.38
N SER A 405 3.94 -11.06 -24.88
CA SER A 405 3.89 -10.04 -25.92
C SER A 405 3.79 -8.68 -25.25
N VAL A 406 4.75 -7.80 -25.52
CA VAL A 406 4.76 -6.42 -25.03
C VAL A 406 4.74 -5.45 -26.20
N ASP A 407 4.14 -4.27 -26.01
CA ASP A 407 4.07 -3.21 -27.00
C ASP A 407 4.66 -1.91 -26.42
N PRO A 408 5.99 -1.73 -26.46
CA PRO A 408 6.67 -0.71 -25.66
C PRO A 408 6.28 0.74 -25.96
N ASP A 409 5.81 1.02 -27.17
CA ASP A 409 5.31 2.33 -27.58
C ASP A 409 3.79 2.44 -27.56
N GLY A 410 3.09 1.38 -27.14
CA GLY A 410 1.65 1.33 -26.98
C GLY A 410 0.87 1.12 -28.29
N THR A 411 -0.41 0.78 -28.14
CA THR A 411 -1.25 0.33 -29.26
C THR A 411 -1.39 1.39 -30.36
N GLY A 412 -0.98 1.05 -31.59
CA GLY A 412 -1.12 1.92 -32.77
C GLY A 412 0.01 2.94 -32.96
N ALA A 413 1.10 2.80 -32.21
CA ALA A 413 2.31 3.62 -32.34
C ALA A 413 3.27 3.12 -33.46
N ALA A 414 4.55 3.45 -33.36
CA ALA A 414 5.55 3.34 -34.43
C ALA A 414 6.03 1.89 -34.69
N PHE A 415 5.90 0.97 -33.73
CA PHE A 415 6.31 -0.42 -33.86
C PHE A 415 5.20 -1.41 -33.47
N ALA A 416 5.35 -2.66 -33.93
CA ALA A 416 4.43 -3.75 -33.60
C ALA A 416 4.82 -4.41 -32.27
N PRO A 417 3.87 -5.05 -31.56
CA PRO A 417 4.17 -5.82 -30.36
C PRO A 417 5.31 -6.82 -30.60
N LEU A 418 6.19 -6.91 -29.62
CA LEU A 418 7.38 -7.75 -29.63
C LEU A 418 7.31 -8.79 -28.51
N LEU A 419 7.95 -9.93 -28.72
CA LEU A 419 8.06 -10.97 -27.72
C LEU A 419 9.25 -10.69 -26.81
N VAL A 420 9.06 -10.88 -25.51
CA VAL A 420 10.09 -10.78 -24.47
C VAL A 420 9.93 -11.91 -23.47
N TYR A 421 11.02 -12.27 -22.79
CA TYR A 421 10.91 -13.04 -21.56
C TYR A 421 10.73 -12.09 -20.37
N CYS A 422 9.69 -12.30 -19.59
CA CYS A 422 9.43 -11.63 -18.33
C CYS A 422 9.85 -12.51 -17.16
N ASP A 423 10.63 -11.94 -16.25
CA ASP A 423 10.87 -12.48 -14.92
C ASP A 423 10.05 -11.64 -13.93
N GLN A 424 8.98 -12.26 -13.43
CA GLN A 424 7.95 -11.66 -12.60
C GLN A 424 8.16 -11.93 -11.11
N ASN A 425 9.22 -12.65 -10.72
CA ASN A 425 9.44 -13.07 -9.34
C ASN A 425 10.72 -12.53 -8.71
N THR A 426 11.82 -12.48 -9.45
CA THR A 426 13.13 -12.17 -8.88
C THR A 426 13.28 -10.68 -8.59
N ASP A 427 13.79 -10.31 -7.41
CA ASP A 427 13.96 -8.92 -6.96
C ASP A 427 12.68 -8.06 -7.11
N GLY A 428 11.53 -8.66 -6.81
CA GLY A 428 10.23 -8.03 -6.95
C GLY A 428 9.66 -8.05 -8.37
N GLY A 429 10.29 -8.73 -9.33
CA GLY A 429 9.74 -8.99 -10.65
C GLY A 429 9.65 -7.78 -11.58
N GLY A 430 8.94 -7.93 -12.71
CA GLY A 430 8.75 -6.90 -13.72
C GLY A 430 9.88 -6.81 -14.74
N TRP A 431 10.85 -7.73 -14.66
CA TRP A 431 12.08 -7.66 -15.44
C TRP A 431 11.87 -8.15 -16.87
N THR A 432 12.16 -7.28 -17.83
CA THR A 432 12.18 -7.59 -19.26
C THR A 432 13.58 -8.04 -19.67
N LEU A 433 13.72 -9.26 -20.20
CA LEU A 433 14.99 -9.74 -20.75
C LEU A 433 15.31 -9.01 -22.06
N VAL A 434 16.33 -8.16 -22.05
CA VAL A 434 16.69 -7.35 -23.21
C VAL A 434 17.88 -7.91 -24.00
N GLN A 435 18.74 -8.70 -23.34
CA GLN A 435 19.90 -9.32 -23.96
C GLN A 435 20.37 -10.58 -23.21
N VAL A 436 20.74 -11.60 -23.98
CA VAL A 436 21.49 -12.78 -23.53
C VAL A 436 22.74 -12.88 -24.39
N GLY A 437 23.91 -12.99 -23.76
CA GLY A 437 25.17 -13.24 -24.46
C GLY A 437 25.67 -14.63 -24.13
N ALA A 438 25.74 -15.52 -25.14
CA ALA A 438 26.17 -16.90 -24.93
C ALA A 438 27.68 -17.12 -25.08
N ASN A 439 28.40 -16.23 -25.81
CA ASN A 439 29.85 -16.28 -26.01
C ASN A 439 30.45 -14.86 -26.19
N ASN A 440 31.71 -14.68 -25.80
CA ASN A 440 32.49 -13.43 -25.89
C ASN A 440 32.92 -13.02 -27.31
N ASP A 441 32.68 -13.84 -28.33
CA ASP A 441 33.02 -13.57 -29.73
C ASP A 441 31.86 -12.99 -30.57
N SER A 442 30.77 -12.56 -29.93
CA SER A 442 29.63 -11.99 -30.66
C SER A 442 29.87 -10.53 -31.05
N ASN A 443 30.73 -10.30 -32.04
CA ASN A 443 30.69 -9.06 -32.85
C ASN A 443 29.26 -8.74 -33.33
N ASP A 444 28.39 -9.75 -33.42
CA ASP A 444 27.02 -9.62 -33.85
C ASP A 444 26.12 -8.85 -32.87
N LEU A 445 26.45 -8.77 -31.58
CA LEU A 445 25.66 -7.96 -30.63
C LEU A 445 26.02 -6.47 -30.70
N ARG A 446 26.97 -6.07 -31.57
CA ARG A 446 27.46 -4.68 -31.73
C ARG A 446 26.77 -3.93 -32.88
N THR A 447 25.45 -3.86 -32.83
CA THR A 447 24.60 -3.31 -33.91
C THR A 447 23.37 -2.58 -33.36
N ASN A 448 22.74 -1.70 -34.13
CA ASN A 448 21.46 -1.08 -33.73
C ASN A 448 20.25 -2.01 -33.95
N ALA A 449 20.42 -3.03 -34.79
CA ALA A 449 19.38 -4.00 -35.11
C ALA A 449 19.18 -5.02 -33.97
N ALA A 450 18.01 -5.66 -33.94
CA ALA A 450 17.82 -6.86 -33.15
C ALA A 450 18.73 -7.99 -33.65
N VAL A 451 19.16 -8.88 -32.75
CA VAL A 451 20.02 -10.03 -33.08
C VAL A 451 19.45 -11.23 -32.36
N GLY A 452 19.23 -12.34 -33.07
CA GLY A 452 18.64 -13.53 -32.47
C GLY A 452 17.30 -13.25 -31.76
N VAL A 453 17.00 -14.03 -30.73
CA VAL A 453 15.84 -13.85 -29.86
C VAL A 453 16.29 -13.91 -28.40
N ALA A 454 15.80 -12.98 -27.57
CA ALA A 454 16.07 -12.93 -26.14
C ALA A 454 14.82 -13.40 -25.36
N LEU A 455 14.39 -14.63 -25.61
CA LEU A 455 13.17 -15.22 -25.05
C LEU A 455 13.44 -16.36 -24.05
N ASP A 456 14.70 -16.65 -23.77
CA ASP A 456 15.13 -17.69 -22.85
C ASP A 456 16.40 -17.19 -22.14
N PRO A 457 16.37 -16.96 -20.82
CA PRO A 457 17.54 -16.51 -20.08
C PRO A 457 18.70 -17.53 -20.14
N ASP A 458 18.43 -18.80 -20.42
CA ASP A 458 19.43 -19.87 -20.50
C ASP A 458 19.83 -20.20 -21.94
N SER A 459 19.46 -19.35 -22.90
CA SER A 459 19.77 -19.53 -24.31
C SER A 459 21.27 -19.72 -24.55
N ALA A 460 21.62 -20.82 -25.22
CA ALA A 460 22.97 -21.10 -25.70
C ALA A 460 23.37 -20.26 -26.92
N VAL A 461 22.48 -19.38 -27.40
CA VAL A 461 22.69 -18.47 -28.53
C VAL A 461 22.48 -17.03 -28.05
N SER A 462 23.37 -16.14 -28.48
CA SER A 462 23.26 -14.72 -28.19
C SER A 462 21.99 -14.13 -28.81
N GLY A 463 21.28 -13.29 -28.04
CA GLY A 463 20.07 -12.62 -28.45
C GLY A 463 19.97 -11.21 -27.85
N LYS A 464 19.36 -10.26 -28.56
CA LYS A 464 19.03 -8.93 -28.03
C LYS A 464 17.88 -8.26 -28.79
N LEU A 465 17.19 -7.35 -28.11
CA LEU A 465 16.24 -6.43 -28.73
C LEU A 465 16.96 -5.35 -29.55
N SER A 466 16.21 -4.74 -30.48
CA SER A 466 16.72 -3.61 -31.27
C SER A 466 16.86 -2.36 -30.40
N ARG A 467 17.72 -1.43 -30.82
CA ARG A 467 17.89 -0.16 -30.11
C ARG A 467 16.59 0.65 -30.02
N ALA A 468 15.76 0.62 -31.07
CA ALA A 468 14.49 1.32 -31.07
C ALA A 468 13.51 0.73 -30.04
N ALA A 469 13.46 -0.60 -29.92
CA ALA A 469 12.64 -1.27 -28.91
C ALA A 469 13.12 -0.97 -27.48
N LEU A 470 14.44 -0.93 -27.26
CA LEU A 470 15.01 -0.56 -25.96
C LEU A 470 14.71 0.88 -25.58
N ALA A 471 14.82 1.80 -26.55
CA ALA A 471 14.47 3.21 -26.33
C ALA A 471 12.98 3.39 -26.04
N ALA A 472 12.10 2.62 -26.70
CA ALA A 472 10.67 2.65 -26.43
C ALA A 472 10.33 2.11 -25.03
N LEU A 473 10.96 0.99 -24.63
CA LEU A 473 10.82 0.46 -23.26
C LEU A 473 11.28 1.47 -22.19
N ALA A 474 12.37 2.21 -22.47
CA ALA A 474 12.92 3.21 -21.54
C ALA A 474 12.15 4.54 -21.53
N ASN A 475 11.48 4.92 -22.62
CA ASN A 475 10.67 6.14 -22.68
C ASN A 475 9.38 6.07 -21.85
N ALA A 476 9.11 4.94 -21.18
CA ALA A 476 7.98 4.76 -20.27
C ALA A 476 8.23 5.34 -18.84
N GLY A 477 9.48 5.72 -18.49
CA GLY A 477 9.81 6.28 -17.16
C GLY A 477 11.26 6.07 -16.72
N ASP A 478 11.51 6.12 -15.41
CA ASP A 478 12.77 5.68 -14.79
C ASP A 478 12.98 4.18 -15.07
N ALA A 479 14.17 3.77 -15.53
CA ALA A 479 14.49 2.37 -15.79
C ALA A 479 15.51 1.81 -14.80
N GLU A 480 15.28 0.59 -14.31
CA GLU A 480 16.27 -0.17 -13.54
C GLU A 480 16.93 -1.24 -14.40
N VAL A 481 18.23 -1.49 -14.17
CA VAL A 481 19.00 -2.48 -14.92
C VAL A 481 19.56 -3.55 -13.99
N ARG A 482 19.26 -4.82 -14.29
CA ARG A 482 19.83 -5.97 -13.59
C ARG A 482 20.69 -6.79 -14.54
N TYR A 483 21.84 -7.25 -14.05
CA TYR A 483 22.73 -8.10 -14.80
C TYR A 483 23.12 -9.35 -14.00
N GLY A 484 23.33 -10.46 -14.70
CA GLY A 484 23.81 -11.71 -14.11
C GLY A 484 24.94 -12.29 -14.94
N HIS A 485 25.97 -12.82 -14.28
CA HIS A 485 27.06 -13.54 -14.94
C HIS A 485 27.56 -14.71 -14.07
N GLU A 486 28.33 -15.62 -14.68
CA GLU A 486 28.83 -16.81 -14.00
C GLU A 486 30.31 -16.70 -13.52
N LEU A 487 31.13 -15.76 -14.03
CA LEU A 487 32.59 -15.66 -13.74
C LEU A 487 33.18 -14.28 -14.01
N TYR A 488 33.93 -13.67 -13.07
CA TYR A 488 34.60 -12.33 -13.11
C TYR A 488 34.35 -11.42 -14.35
N GLY A 489 33.63 -10.31 -14.16
CA GLY A 489 33.36 -9.33 -15.21
C GLY A 489 33.28 -7.90 -14.65
N HIS A 490 33.76 -6.93 -15.42
CA HIS A 490 33.56 -5.51 -15.15
C HIS A 490 32.43 -4.99 -16.03
N ILE A 491 31.54 -4.15 -15.49
CA ILE A 491 30.57 -3.39 -16.28
C ILE A 491 30.97 -1.94 -16.24
N TYR A 492 31.20 -1.37 -17.41
CA TYR A 492 31.43 0.06 -17.59
C TYR A 492 30.13 0.71 -18.01
N PHE A 493 29.85 1.94 -17.59
CA PHE A 493 28.77 2.77 -18.13
C PHE A 493 29.36 4.08 -18.67
N ALA A 494 28.88 4.56 -19.82
CA ALA A 494 29.35 5.81 -20.40
C ALA A 494 28.27 6.49 -21.26
N GLY A 495 28.37 7.82 -21.41
CA GLY A 495 27.33 8.66 -22.01
C GLY A 495 26.27 9.17 -21.03
N LEU A 496 26.48 9.02 -19.72
CA LEU A 496 25.58 9.51 -18.67
C LEU A 496 26.04 10.90 -18.20
N ALA A 497 25.10 11.80 -17.94
CA ALA A 497 25.42 13.04 -17.25
C ALA A 497 25.95 12.72 -15.84
N ALA A 498 26.93 13.50 -15.35
CA ALA A 498 27.40 13.37 -13.98
C ALA A 498 26.21 13.56 -13.01
N GLY A 499 25.92 12.53 -12.20
CA GLY A 499 24.76 12.51 -11.29
C GLY A 499 23.52 11.76 -11.80
N ALA A 500 23.54 11.21 -13.03
CA ALA A 500 22.46 10.38 -13.57
C ALA A 500 22.48 8.91 -13.07
N LEU A 501 23.34 8.60 -12.10
CA LEU A 501 23.38 7.33 -11.38
C LEU A 501 23.14 7.64 -9.92
N ASP A 502 22.00 7.19 -9.38
CA ASP A 502 21.76 7.24 -7.93
C ASP A 502 22.40 5.99 -7.28
N PRO A 503 23.41 6.14 -6.39
CA PRO A 503 23.97 5.01 -5.66
C PRO A 503 22.98 4.54 -4.59
N GLY A 504 21.94 3.81 -5.00
CA GLY A 504 21.03 3.11 -4.10
C GLY A 504 21.77 2.06 -3.27
N VAL A 505 21.54 2.09 -1.95
CA VAL A 505 22.19 1.24 -0.95
C VAL A 505 21.68 -0.20 -1.07
N GLY A 506 22.51 -1.09 -1.62
CA GLY A 506 22.31 -2.54 -1.57
C GLY A 506 23.66 -3.24 -1.39
N THR A 507 23.96 -3.68 -0.16
CA THR A 507 25.18 -4.45 0.14
C THR A 507 24.84 -5.92 0.28
N VAL A 508 25.41 -6.76 -0.60
CA VAL A 508 25.91 -8.09 -0.22
C VAL A 508 27.28 -8.26 -0.87
N GLY A 509 28.32 -8.37 -0.05
CA GLY A 509 29.70 -8.67 -0.45
C GLY A 509 30.67 -7.51 -0.27
N THR A 510 31.62 -7.68 0.66
CA THR A 510 32.57 -6.67 1.15
C THR A 510 33.48 -6.07 0.08
N GLY A 511 33.41 -4.74 -0.12
CA GLY A 511 34.40 -3.94 -0.87
C GLY A 511 34.06 -2.45 -0.86
N THR A 512 35.08 -1.59 -0.77
CA THR A 512 35.13 -0.12 -0.55
C THR A 512 34.16 0.79 -1.36
N PRO A 513 33.93 2.05 -0.91
CA PRO A 513 33.05 3.03 -1.58
C PRO A 513 33.51 3.37 -3.00
N ILE A 514 32.57 3.58 -3.92
CA ILE A 514 32.84 3.82 -5.35
C ILE A 514 32.59 5.29 -5.70
N THR A 515 33.58 5.96 -6.30
CA THR A 515 33.48 7.27 -6.95
C THR A 515 33.07 7.13 -8.43
N PRO A 516 32.56 8.19 -9.10
CA PRO A 516 31.76 8.10 -10.34
C PRO A 516 32.42 7.50 -11.60
N ASP A 517 33.72 7.16 -11.58
CA ASP A 517 34.45 6.77 -12.79
C ASP A 517 34.83 5.29 -12.89
N VAL A 518 34.72 4.47 -11.82
CA VAL A 518 35.11 3.05 -11.91
C VAL A 518 34.35 2.18 -10.91
N ALA A 519 33.29 1.48 -11.34
CA ALA A 519 32.71 0.39 -10.57
C ALA A 519 33.52 -0.91 -10.79
N ALA A 520 34.29 -1.34 -9.79
CA ALA A 520 34.94 -2.64 -9.77
C ALA A 520 34.30 -3.50 -8.67
N LEU A 521 33.62 -4.59 -9.04
CA LEU A 521 33.05 -5.56 -8.10
C LEU A 521 33.70 -6.94 -8.27
N SER A 522 33.76 -7.71 -7.18
CA SER A 522 34.45 -9.01 -7.05
C SER A 522 33.46 -10.10 -6.56
N PRO A 523 33.80 -11.41 -6.59
CA PRO A 523 33.03 -12.43 -7.30
C PRO A 523 31.90 -13.11 -6.51
N GLY A 524 30.86 -13.52 -7.26
CA GLY A 524 29.92 -14.59 -6.88
C GLY A 524 28.54 -14.10 -6.45
N GLY A 525 27.56 -14.24 -7.35
CA GLY A 525 26.14 -13.91 -7.11
C GLY A 525 25.58 -12.96 -8.18
N ALA A 526 24.28 -13.07 -8.46
CA ALA A 526 23.58 -12.00 -9.17
C ALA A 526 23.67 -10.73 -8.32
N THR A 527 24.24 -9.66 -8.86
CA THR A 527 24.30 -8.37 -8.18
C THR A 527 23.23 -7.47 -8.79
N SER A 528 22.16 -7.21 -8.04
CA SER A 528 21.20 -6.15 -8.35
C SER A 528 21.83 -4.80 -8.03
N SER A 529 21.83 -3.86 -8.98
CA SER A 529 22.11 -2.45 -8.71
C SER A 529 20.83 -1.66 -8.93
N THR A 530 20.25 -1.09 -7.87
CA THR A 530 19.08 -0.20 -7.91
C THR A 530 19.50 1.19 -8.38
N THR A 531 20.15 1.27 -9.54
CA THR A 531 20.57 2.53 -10.17
C THR A 531 19.45 3.00 -11.08
N ARG A 532 18.80 4.09 -10.68
CA ARG A 532 17.80 4.82 -11.45
C ARG A 532 18.50 5.62 -12.54
N PHE A 533 18.09 5.46 -13.80
CA PHE A 533 18.65 6.17 -14.95
C PHE A 533 17.71 7.28 -15.44
N ASP A 534 18.17 8.53 -15.40
CA ASP A 534 17.48 9.67 -16.04
C ASP A 534 17.96 9.81 -17.51
N TRP A 535 17.05 9.66 -18.48
CA TRP A 535 17.34 9.82 -19.91
C TRP A 535 17.02 11.25 -20.39
N PRO A 536 17.94 11.97 -21.07
CA PRO A 536 17.67 13.34 -21.49
C PRO A 536 16.59 13.40 -22.59
N VAL A 537 15.58 14.24 -22.35
CA VAL A 537 14.32 14.35 -23.12
C VAL A 537 14.46 15.04 -24.49
N ASN A 538 15.65 15.48 -24.91
CA ASN A 538 15.79 16.27 -26.15
C ASN A 538 17.01 15.88 -26.98
N GLY A 539 16.74 15.26 -28.13
CA GLY A 539 17.72 14.88 -29.15
C GLY A 539 18.38 16.08 -29.82
N VAL A 540 19.54 16.49 -29.29
CA VAL A 540 20.49 17.35 -29.99
C VAL A 540 21.74 16.51 -30.28
N PRO A 541 22.17 16.37 -31.56
CA PRO A 541 23.37 15.61 -31.89
C PRO A 541 24.62 16.38 -31.46
N GLU A 542 25.49 15.77 -30.66
CA GLU A 542 26.79 16.33 -30.34
C GLU A 542 27.84 15.87 -31.38
N VAL A 543 28.59 16.82 -31.93
CA VAL A 543 29.56 16.56 -33.01
C VAL A 543 30.84 15.96 -32.42
N CYS A 544 31.05 14.65 -32.55
CA CYS A 544 32.34 14.01 -32.24
C CYS A 544 33.27 14.05 -33.46
N SER A 545 34.40 14.76 -33.35
CA SER A 545 35.49 14.70 -34.32
C SER A 545 36.46 13.55 -33.99
N ASN A 546 36.72 12.64 -34.92
CA ASN A 546 37.91 11.79 -34.87
C ASN A 546 39.09 12.45 -35.63
N THR A 547 40.33 12.16 -35.24
CA THR A 547 41.55 12.66 -35.92
C THR A 547 41.75 12.10 -37.33
N ASN A 548 40.84 11.24 -37.81
CA ASN A 548 40.93 10.56 -39.10
C ASN A 548 39.90 11.04 -40.13
N GLY A 549 39.12 12.10 -39.85
CA GLY A 549 38.27 12.76 -40.84
C GLY A 549 37.08 11.94 -41.36
N LEU A 550 36.63 10.93 -40.61
CA LEU A 550 35.40 10.17 -40.94
C LEU A 550 34.27 10.61 -40.02
N THR A 551 33.28 11.32 -40.57
CA THR A 551 32.05 11.72 -39.90
C THR A 551 31.05 10.55 -39.90
N GLY A 552 30.74 10.00 -38.73
CA GLY A 552 29.64 9.06 -38.51
C GLY A 552 28.96 9.41 -37.18
N GLU A 553 27.63 9.42 -37.18
CA GLU A 553 26.75 9.91 -36.11
C GLU A 553 26.92 9.11 -34.81
N CYS A 554 27.19 9.80 -33.70
CA CYS A 554 27.11 9.28 -32.34
C CYS A 554 25.91 9.97 -31.66
N ASP A 555 24.79 9.27 -31.52
CA ASP A 555 23.61 9.77 -30.78
C ASP A 555 23.25 8.81 -29.62
N LEU A 556 22.76 9.38 -28.52
CA LEU A 556 22.44 8.76 -27.22
C LEU A 556 21.65 7.44 -27.33
N GLY A 557 22.18 6.39 -26.68
CA GLY A 557 21.67 5.01 -26.71
C GLY A 557 22.62 4.01 -26.04
N LEU A 558 22.11 2.85 -25.58
CA LEU A 558 22.96 1.74 -25.10
C LEU A 558 23.74 1.15 -26.29
N HIS A 559 24.98 1.60 -26.51
CA HIS A 559 25.80 1.21 -27.66
C HIS A 559 26.85 0.16 -27.30
N LEU A 560 26.97 -0.86 -28.14
CA LEU A 560 27.89 -2.00 -28.00
C LEU A 560 28.86 -2.00 -29.20
N GLY A 561 30.17 -1.76 -29.01
CA GLY A 561 31.31 -1.88 -29.96
C GLY A 561 32.60 -2.56 -29.41
N THR A 562 33.69 -2.70 -30.20
CA THR A 562 34.95 -3.42 -29.86
C THR A 562 36.16 -2.48 -29.79
N TRP A 563 37.15 -2.75 -28.93
CA TRP A 563 38.36 -1.94 -28.84
C TRP A 563 39.46 -2.36 -29.83
N GLY A 564 39.84 -1.44 -30.69
CA GLY A 564 41.05 -1.47 -31.53
C GLY A 564 41.62 -0.07 -31.65
N GLY A 565 42.26 0.41 -30.58
CA GLY A 565 43.03 1.65 -30.55
C GLY A 565 42.20 2.91 -30.21
N SER A 566 42.51 3.47 -29.04
CA SER A 566 42.11 4.80 -28.53
C SER A 566 40.65 4.95 -28.09
N TYR A 567 40.48 5.07 -26.75
CA TYR A 567 39.32 5.41 -25.91
C TYR A 567 37.99 5.79 -26.62
N TYR A 568 36.91 5.07 -26.26
CA TYR A 568 35.53 5.32 -26.71
C TYR A 568 34.54 5.17 -25.53
N ASP A 569 33.52 6.02 -25.50
CA ASP A 569 32.37 6.01 -24.58
C ASP A 569 31.34 4.92 -24.94
N GLY A 570 30.83 4.20 -23.93
CA GLY A 570 29.69 3.26 -23.99
C GLY A 570 29.71 2.22 -22.84
N VAL A 571 28.57 1.53 -22.61
CA VAL A 571 28.47 0.45 -21.60
C VAL A 571 29.08 -0.84 -22.15
N TYR A 572 30.09 -1.39 -21.48
CA TYR A 572 30.80 -2.60 -21.93
C TYR A 572 31.01 -3.59 -20.78
N MET A 573 30.88 -4.89 -21.06
CA MET A 573 31.61 -5.91 -20.32
C MET A 573 32.93 -6.21 -21.03
N ASN A 574 34.05 -5.80 -20.42
CA ASN A 574 35.39 -6.10 -20.95
C ASN A 574 36.11 -7.08 -20.00
N TYR A 575 36.63 -8.17 -20.55
CA TYR A 575 37.46 -9.13 -19.81
C TYR A 575 38.93 -8.87 -20.16
N SER A 576 39.73 -8.54 -19.14
CA SER A 576 41.16 -8.26 -19.32
C SER A 576 41.93 -9.55 -19.64
N ALA A 577 42.48 -9.63 -20.85
CA ALA A 577 43.30 -10.76 -21.33
C ALA A 577 44.73 -10.76 -20.74
N ILE A 578 44.88 -10.64 -19.42
CA ILE A 578 46.20 -10.73 -18.76
C ILE A 578 46.60 -12.19 -18.47
N TYR A 579 45.71 -13.17 -18.66
CA TYR A 579 46.03 -14.60 -18.54
C TYR A 579 45.61 -15.41 -19.78
N PRO A 580 46.54 -15.81 -20.66
CA PRO A 580 46.24 -16.69 -21.78
C PRO A 580 46.08 -18.11 -21.25
N GLY A 581 44.85 -18.61 -21.10
CA GLY A 581 44.66 -20.00 -20.67
C GLY A 581 43.26 -20.49 -20.31
N VAL A 582 42.22 -19.64 -20.24
CA VAL A 582 40.87 -20.11 -19.88
C VAL A 582 39.83 -19.49 -20.82
N PHE A 583 39.54 -20.18 -21.93
CA PHE A 583 38.35 -19.91 -22.73
C PHE A 583 37.15 -20.62 -22.07
N SER A 584 36.57 -20.01 -21.04
CA SER A 584 35.24 -20.40 -20.59
C SER A 584 34.21 -19.54 -21.30
N ARG A 585 33.20 -20.18 -21.89
CA ARG A 585 31.97 -19.53 -22.35
C ARG A 585 31.32 -18.85 -21.15
N ILE A 586 31.32 -17.53 -21.10
CA ILE A 586 30.66 -16.80 -20.01
C ILE A 586 29.33 -16.32 -20.55
N VAL A 587 28.25 -16.89 -20.01
CA VAL A 587 26.90 -16.45 -20.29
C VAL A 587 26.62 -15.21 -19.44
N TYR A 588 26.04 -14.17 -20.05
CA TYR A 588 25.56 -12.99 -19.32
C TYR A 588 24.16 -12.61 -19.78
N ARG A 589 23.42 -11.98 -18.86
CA ARG A 589 22.03 -11.55 -19.08
C ARG A 589 21.90 -10.09 -18.68
N ILE A 590 21.12 -9.34 -19.45
CA ILE A 590 20.76 -7.94 -19.14
C ILE A 590 19.24 -7.86 -19.11
N TRP A 591 18.73 -7.28 -18.03
CA TRP A 591 17.31 -7.10 -17.76
C TRP A 591 17.01 -5.62 -17.52
N VAL A 592 15.82 -5.18 -17.95
CA VAL A 592 15.33 -3.82 -17.76
C VAL A 592 13.90 -3.89 -17.22
N ARG A 593 13.55 -3.03 -16.25
CA ARG A 593 12.16 -2.81 -15.85
C ARG A 593 11.86 -1.32 -15.77
#